data_AF-A0A2X1PVG8-F1
#
_entry.id   AF-A0A2X1PVG8-F1
#
_cell.length_a   1.000
_cell.length_b   1.000
_cell.length_c   1.000
_cell.angle_alpha   90.00
_cell.angle_beta   90.00
_cell.angle_gamma   90.00
#
_symmetry.space_group_name_H-M   'P 1'
#
loop_
_entity.id
_entity.type
_entity.pdbx_description
1 polymer ?
#
loop_
_entity_poly.entity_id
_entity_poly.type
_entity_poly.pdbx_seq_one_letter_code
_entity_poly.pdbx_strand_id
1 'polypeptide(L)'
;MQAMRGLDLGICKAILFELEQRVAKGEVKKPQGYVVTLIQRAHRGEFKPYLYEQFLATQAQSLSSKNRLSQHDETSLVNNVKADSTIKPMRVQSEEERKARADRIRQFKASICN
;
A
#
# COMPACT_ATOMS: atom_id res chain seq x y z
N MET A 1 17.52 22.47 5.80
CA MET A 1 17.41 21.45 4.73
C MET A 1 17.09 22.09 3.37
N GLN A 2 18.02 22.85 2.77
CA GLN A 2 17.82 23.41 1.42
C GLN A 2 17.96 22.35 0.31
N ALA A 3 18.67 21.25 0.58
CA ALA A 3 19.01 20.25 -0.44
C ALA A 3 17.81 19.47 -1.01
N MET A 4 16.73 19.31 -0.25
CA MET A 4 15.49 18.67 -0.73
C MET A 4 14.54 19.64 -1.42
N ARG A 5 14.87 20.94 -1.49
CA ARG A 5 14.04 21.93 -2.18
C ARG A 5 13.93 21.56 -3.66
N GLY A 6 12.70 21.51 -4.18
CA GLY A 6 12.43 21.13 -5.56
C GLY A 6 12.14 19.63 -5.76
N LEU A 7 12.32 18.79 -4.74
CA LEU A 7 11.82 17.42 -4.75
C LEU A 7 10.36 17.39 -4.29
N ASP A 8 9.59 16.47 -4.87
CA ASP A 8 8.22 16.20 -4.42
C ASP A 8 8.20 15.69 -2.96
N LEU A 9 7.09 15.95 -2.26
CA LEU A 9 6.93 15.54 -0.86
C LEU A 9 7.01 14.01 -0.70
N GLY A 10 6.48 13.24 -1.65
CA GLY A 10 6.58 11.78 -1.64
C GLY A 10 8.03 11.30 -1.74
N ILE A 11 8.83 11.95 -2.60
CA ILE A 11 10.26 11.68 -2.72
C ILE A 11 11.00 12.02 -1.42
N CYS A 12 10.69 13.16 -0.80
CA CYS A 12 11.29 13.55 0.48
C CYS A 12 10.98 12.51 1.58
N LYS A 13 9.72 12.06 1.68
CA LYS A 13 9.31 11.01 2.61
C LYS A 13 10.06 9.70 2.38
N ALA A 14 10.18 9.29 1.11
CA ALA A 14 10.86 8.07 0.75
C ALA A 14 12.37 8.11 1.05
N ILE A 15 13.04 9.25 0.83
CA ILE A 15 14.46 9.43 1.18
C ILE A 15 14.68 9.29 2.68
N LEU A 16 13.84 9.96 3.49
CA LEU A 16 13.94 9.89 4.94
C LEU A 16 13.67 8.46 5.44
N PHE A 17 12.68 7.79 4.87
CA PHE A 17 12.38 6.40 5.22
C PHE A 17 13.53 5.43 4.90
N GLU A 18 14.11 5.50 3.69
CA GLU A 18 15.28 4.69 3.31
C GLU A 18 16.47 4.92 4.24
N LEU A 19 16.75 6.19 4.58
CA LEU A 19 17.81 6.55 5.51
C LEU A 19 17.57 5.91 6.89
N GLU A 20 16.38 6.11 7.47
CA GLU A 20 16.02 5.59 8.79
C GLU A 20 16.16 4.06 8.85
N GLN A 21 15.60 3.35 7.86
CA GLN A 21 15.63 1.89 7.83
C GLN A 21 17.06 1.33 7.77
N ARG A 22 17.92 1.91 6.93
CA ARG A 22 19.30 1.42 6.77
C ARG A 22 20.21 1.82 7.93
N VAL A 23 19.98 2.99 8.53
CA VAL A 23 20.69 3.41 9.75
C VAL A 23 20.31 2.48 10.91
N ALA A 24 19.02 2.18 11.09
CA ALA A 24 18.56 1.27 12.13
C ALA A 24 19.15 -0.16 11.98
N LYS A 25 19.35 -0.62 10.74
CA LYS A 25 20.00 -1.92 10.45
C LYS A 25 21.54 -1.89 10.53
N GLY A 26 22.16 -0.74 10.78
CA GLY A 26 23.62 -0.61 10.81
C GLY A 26 24.30 -0.72 9.44
N GLU A 27 23.54 -0.65 8.34
CA GLU A 27 24.07 -0.75 6.96
C GLU A 27 24.82 0.53 6.53
N VAL A 28 24.56 1.65 7.21
CA VAL A 28 25.10 2.97 6.86
C VAL A 28 26.04 3.49 7.95
N LYS A 29 27.33 3.52 7.63
CA LYS A 29 28.38 4.04 8.54
C LYS A 29 28.38 5.57 8.66
N LYS A 30 27.91 6.29 7.63
CA LYS A 30 27.90 7.77 7.56
C LYS A 30 26.52 8.29 7.09
N PRO A 31 25.55 8.48 8.00
CA PRO A 31 24.18 8.85 7.65
C PRO A 31 24.06 10.16 6.86
N GLN A 32 24.85 11.18 7.23
CA GLN A 32 24.85 12.47 6.55
C GLN A 32 25.32 12.38 5.09
N GLY A 33 26.39 11.63 4.83
CA GLY A 33 26.87 11.42 3.45
C GLY A 33 25.88 10.60 2.64
N TYR A 34 25.28 9.58 3.25
CA TYR A 34 24.30 8.74 2.59
C TYR A 34 23.05 9.52 2.15
N VAL A 35 22.47 10.34 3.03
CA VAL A 35 21.29 11.14 2.68
C VAL A 35 21.58 12.16 1.58
N VAL A 36 22.78 12.76 1.56
CA VAL A 36 23.19 13.67 0.48
C VAL A 36 23.23 12.94 -0.86
N THR A 37 23.79 11.73 -0.90
CA THR A 37 23.79 10.89 -2.11
C THR A 37 22.39 10.54 -2.57
N LEU A 38 21.47 10.21 -1.64
CA LEU A 38 20.07 9.94 -1.99
C LEU A 38 19.39 11.17 -2.60
N ILE A 39 19.59 12.35 -2.01
CA ILE A 39 19.04 13.61 -2.51
C ILE A 39 19.59 13.94 -3.91
N GLN A 40 20.90 13.78 -4.12
CA GLN A 40 21.51 14.01 -5.44
C GLN A 40 20.94 13.05 -6.51
N ARG A 41 20.78 11.78 -6.18
CA ARG A 41 20.14 10.79 -7.07
C ARG A 41 18.68 11.14 -7.35
N ALA A 42 17.95 11.67 -6.37
CA ALA A 42 16.57 12.07 -6.54
C ALA A 42 16.41 13.23 -7.52
N HIS A 43 17.28 14.25 -7.44
CA HIS A 43 17.33 15.35 -8.41
C HIS A 43 17.63 14.87 -9.83
N ARG A 44 18.34 13.75 -9.99
CA ARG A 44 18.64 13.12 -11.29
C ARG A 44 17.58 12.13 -11.76
N GLY A 45 16.55 11.85 -10.97
CA GLY A 45 15.56 10.79 -11.27
C GLY A 45 16.10 9.36 -11.10
N GLU A 46 17.26 9.18 -10.49
CA GLU A 46 17.93 7.89 -10.28
C GLU A 46 17.64 7.27 -8.91
N PHE A 47 16.91 8.00 -8.07
CA PHE A 47 16.48 7.49 -6.77
C PHE A 47 15.37 6.46 -6.94
N LYS A 48 15.54 5.30 -6.29
CA LYS A 48 14.58 4.19 -6.31
C LYS A 48 14.16 3.90 -4.87
N PRO A 49 12.90 4.20 -4.48
CA PRO A 49 12.46 4.16 -3.10
C PRO A 49 11.99 2.75 -2.66
N TYR A 50 12.82 1.72 -2.86
CA TYR A 50 12.45 0.32 -2.70
C TYR A 50 11.84 -0.01 -1.33
N LEU A 51 12.50 0.43 -0.25
CA LEU A 51 12.02 0.13 1.12
C LEU A 51 10.69 0.82 1.41
N TYR A 52 10.51 2.04 0.89
CA TYR A 52 9.28 2.80 1.09
C TYR A 52 8.11 2.20 0.29
N GLU A 53 8.36 1.79 -0.96
CA GLU A 53 7.39 1.08 -1.79
C GLU A 53 6.95 -0.24 -1.14
N GLN A 54 7.91 -1.02 -0.61
CA GLN A 54 7.62 -2.26 0.11
C GLN A 54 6.76 -2.00 1.35
N PHE A 55 7.08 -0.96 2.12
CA PHE A 55 6.29 -0.58 3.29
C PHE A 55 4.84 -0.23 2.92
N LEU A 56 4.62 0.55 1.87
CA LEU A 56 3.28 0.91 1.40
C LEU A 56 2.51 -0.33 0.93
N ALA A 57 3.16 -1.25 0.21
CA ALA A 57 2.56 -2.50 -0.22
C ALA A 57 2.10 -3.36 0.97
N THR A 58 2.94 -3.50 2.00
CA THR A 58 2.60 -4.25 3.22
C THR A 58 1.47 -3.57 4.01
N GLN A 59 1.49 -2.24 4.10
CA GLN A 59 0.42 -1.50 4.78
C GLN A 59 -0.92 -1.71 4.06
N ALA A 60 -0.95 -1.61 2.73
CA ALA A 60 -2.15 -1.85 1.93
C ALA A 60 -2.70 -3.27 2.13
N GLN A 61 -1.83 -4.28 2.19
CA GLN A 61 -2.23 -5.67 2.49
C GLN A 61 -2.82 -5.80 3.91
N SER A 62 -2.24 -5.15 4.92
CA SER A 62 -2.73 -5.22 6.30
C SER A 62 -4.16 -4.65 6.45
N LEU A 63 -4.46 -3.59 5.70
CA LEU A 63 -5.80 -2.98 5.66
C LEU A 63 -6.81 -3.88 4.94
N SER A 64 -6.37 -4.61 3.91
CA SER A 64 -7.18 -5.62 3.25
C SER A 64 -7.44 -6.85 4.15
N SER A 65 -6.47 -7.26 4.97
CA SER A 65 -6.60 -8.42 5.86
C SER A 65 -7.48 -8.14 7.08
N LYS A 66 -7.52 -6.89 7.58
CA LYS A 66 -8.47 -6.50 8.66
C LYS A 66 -9.94 -6.51 8.21
N ASN A 67 -10.20 -6.54 6.90
CA ASN A 67 -11.55 -6.69 6.35
C ASN A 67 -11.92 -8.15 5.98
N ARG A 68 -11.05 -9.12 6.30
CA ARG A 68 -11.26 -10.56 6.01
C ARG A 68 -11.31 -11.43 7.27
N LEU A 69 -11.87 -10.94 8.37
CA LEU A 69 -12.39 -11.83 9.41
C LEU A 69 -13.84 -12.22 9.08
N SER A 70 -14.01 -12.93 7.97
CA SER A 70 -15.11 -13.87 7.75
C SER A 70 -14.92 -14.51 6.37
N GLN A 71 -15.00 -15.84 6.40
CA GLN A 71 -15.22 -16.76 5.29
C GLN A 71 -14.00 -17.33 4.55
N HIS A 72 -13.73 -18.57 4.99
CA HIS A 72 -13.47 -19.78 4.22
C HIS A 72 -12.04 -20.08 3.79
N ASP A 73 -11.48 -21.03 4.55
CA ASP A 73 -10.95 -22.33 4.11
C ASP A 73 -10.13 -22.35 2.81
N GLU A 74 -8.84 -22.63 3.03
CA GLU A 74 -8.09 -23.69 2.33
C GLU A 74 -8.46 -23.93 0.86
N THR A 75 -7.61 -23.46 -0.05
CA THR A 75 -7.02 -24.36 -1.04
C THR A 75 -5.67 -23.84 -1.50
N SER A 76 -4.66 -24.68 -1.29
CA SER A 76 -3.31 -24.65 -1.81
C SER A 76 -3.19 -24.07 -3.23
N LEU A 77 -2.38 -23.02 -3.37
CA LEU A 77 -1.91 -22.50 -4.65
C LEU A 77 -0.76 -23.38 -5.16
N VAL A 78 -1.06 -24.31 -6.06
CA VAL A 78 -0.05 -24.84 -6.99
C VAL A 78 -0.19 -24.07 -8.30
N ASN A 79 0.74 -23.15 -8.54
CA ASN A 79 0.87 -22.46 -9.81
C ASN A 79 1.29 -23.46 -10.89
N ASN A 80 0.51 -23.60 -11.96
CA ASN A 80 1.10 -23.81 -13.26
C ASN A 80 0.27 -23.19 -14.39
N VAL A 81 1.02 -22.48 -15.23
CA VAL A 81 0.68 -21.68 -16.41
C VAL A 81 -0.25 -22.39 -17.40
N LYS A 82 -1.36 -21.74 -17.78
CA LYS A 82 -1.73 -21.53 -19.20
C LYS A 82 -2.90 -20.57 -19.36
N ALA A 83 -2.76 -19.67 -20.33
CA ALA A 83 -3.80 -18.78 -20.81
C ALA A 83 -4.99 -19.57 -21.37
N ASP A 84 -6.20 -19.21 -20.96
CA ASP A 84 -7.37 -19.25 -21.84
C ASP A 84 -8.47 -18.29 -21.35
N SER A 85 -9.18 -17.76 -22.33
CA SER A 85 -10.18 -16.71 -22.24
C SER A 85 -11.48 -17.29 -21.69
N THR A 86 -11.96 -16.79 -20.54
CA THR A 86 -13.35 -17.04 -20.13
C THR A 86 -13.87 -15.83 -19.38
N ILE A 87 -14.84 -15.13 -19.99
CA ILE A 87 -15.61 -14.07 -19.35
C ILE A 87 -16.31 -14.68 -18.14
N LYS A 88 -15.88 -14.32 -16.93
CA LYS A 88 -16.59 -14.68 -15.70
C LYS A 88 -17.93 -13.92 -15.68
N PRO A 89 -19.07 -14.57 -15.37
CA PRO A 89 -20.34 -13.88 -15.27
C PRO A 89 -20.27 -12.89 -14.10
N MET A 90 -20.60 -11.63 -14.38
CA MET A 90 -20.69 -10.57 -13.38
C MET A 90 -21.84 -10.94 -12.43
N ARG A 91 -21.52 -11.35 -11.20
CA ARG A 91 -22.51 -11.72 -10.18
C ARG A 91 -23.47 -10.55 -9.97
N VAL A 92 -24.67 -10.66 -10.52
CA VAL A 92 -25.76 -9.72 -10.29
C VAL A 92 -26.20 -9.90 -8.84
N GLN A 93 -26.00 -8.87 -8.01
CA GLN A 93 -26.43 -8.88 -6.59
C GLN A 93 -27.94 -9.11 -6.52
N SER A 94 -28.36 -10.03 -5.66
CA SER A 94 -29.79 -10.35 -5.47
C SER A 94 -30.53 -9.16 -4.85
N GLU A 95 -31.86 -9.15 -4.98
CA GLU A 95 -32.70 -8.08 -4.43
C GLU A 95 -32.57 -7.99 -2.90
N GLU A 96 -32.40 -9.13 -2.24
CA GLU A 96 -32.18 -9.24 -0.80
C GLU A 96 -30.84 -8.63 -0.38
N GLU A 97 -29.76 -8.89 -1.14
CA GLU A 97 -28.45 -8.30 -0.89
C GLU A 97 -28.49 -6.77 -1.03
N ARG A 98 -29.25 -6.26 -2.03
CA ARG A 98 -29.45 -4.82 -2.21
C ARG A 98 -30.22 -4.19 -1.06
N LYS A 99 -31.30 -4.84 -0.61
CA LYS A 99 -32.12 -4.37 0.52
C LYS A 99 -31.32 -4.33 1.82
N ALA A 100 -30.59 -5.40 2.13
CA ALA A 100 -29.74 -5.48 3.31
C ALA A 100 -28.66 -4.38 3.32
N ARG A 101 -28.09 -4.05 2.16
CA ARG A 101 -27.11 -2.95 2.04
C ARG A 101 -27.76 -1.59 2.29
N ALA A 102 -28.96 -1.35 1.75
CA ALA A 102 -29.69 -0.09 1.95
C ALA A 102 -30.04 0.12 3.43
N ASP A 103 -30.44 -0.94 4.14
CA ASP A 103 -30.80 -0.87 5.55
C ASP A 103 -29.59 -0.57 6.45
N ARG A 104 -28.43 -1.20 6.17
CA ARG A 104 -27.17 -0.87 6.88
C ARG A 104 -26.77 0.60 6.70
N ILE A 105 -26.89 1.13 5.48
CA ILE A 105 -26.58 2.54 5.20
C ILE A 105 -27.54 3.45 5.98
N ARG A 106 -28.83 3.12 6.02
CA ARG A 106 -29.83 3.90 6.76
C ARG A 106 -29.55 3.92 8.26
N GLN A 107 -29.22 2.76 8.84
CA GLN A 107 -28.83 2.64 10.25
C GLN A 107 -27.55 3.43 10.56
N PHE A 108 -26.54 3.35 9.70
CA PHE A 108 -25.31 4.12 9.86
C PHE A 108 -25.58 5.63 9.81
N LYS A 109 -26.38 6.09 8.84
CA LYS A 109 -26.77 7.51 8.73
C LYS A 109 -27.52 8.00 9.96
N ALA A 110 -28.40 7.18 10.54
CA ALA A 110 -29.09 7.52 11.78
C ALA A 110 -28.10 7.62 12.97
N SER A 111 -27.10 6.75 13.03
CA SER A 111 -26.10 6.74 14.11
C SER A 111 -25.16 7.95 14.11
N ILE A 112 -24.94 8.60 12.97
CA ILE A 112 -24.02 9.75 12.84
C ILE A 112 -24.72 11.11 12.87
N CYS A 113 -26.05 11.13 12.85
CA CYS A 113 -26.85 12.36 12.79
C CYS A 113 -27.56 12.68 14.12
N ASN A 114 -27.15 12.03 15.22
CA ASN A 114 -27.53 12.37 16.59
C ASN A 114 -26.54 13.35 17.20
#